data_AF-A0A6B0XEK5-F1
#
_entry.id   AF-A0A6B0XEK5-F1
#
_cell.length_a   1.000
_cell.length_b   1.000
_cell.length_c   1.000
_cell.angle_alpha   90.00
_cell.angle_beta   90.00
_cell.angle_gamma   90.00
#
_symmetry.space_group_name_H-M   'P 1'
#
loop_
_entity.id
_entity.type
_entity.pdbx_description
1 polymer ?
#
loop_
_entity_poly.entity_id
_entity_poly.type
_entity_poly.pdbx_seq_one_letter_code
_entity_poly.pdbx_strand_id
1 'polypeptide(L)'
;MRGHIRFLIWGLLLLGVDGCTPALPPGPLRIQITGEEFIWQLRYPGPDGALHTADDITKPGKELHLPLGIEVEIELTSRDYIYTFALPHLDLHQVAVPDLTFALAFTPQTTGVFAFVGDQMCGFEHESLNGRVVVESPAAFVAWLEGP
;
A
#
# COMPACT_ATOMS: atom_id res chain seq x y z
N MET A 1 -5.36 -68.40 -28.18
CA MET A 1 -5.37 -66.95 -28.47
C MET A 1 -5.64 -66.23 -27.16
N ARG A 2 -4.61 -65.61 -26.55
CA ARG A 2 -4.61 -65.14 -25.16
C ARG A 2 -4.59 -63.61 -25.19
N GLY A 3 -5.73 -62.96 -24.99
CA GLY A 3 -5.85 -61.51 -24.94
C GLY A 3 -5.76 -61.01 -23.51
N HIS A 4 -4.71 -60.25 -23.20
CA HIS A 4 -4.47 -59.66 -21.88
C HIS A 4 -5.26 -58.35 -21.73
N ILE A 5 -5.98 -58.24 -20.61
CA ILE A 5 -6.61 -57.02 -20.10
C ILE A 5 -5.50 -56.07 -19.61
N ARG A 6 -5.51 -54.82 -20.07
CA ARG A 6 -4.67 -53.73 -19.53
C ARG A 6 -5.58 -52.64 -18.99
N PHE A 7 -5.64 -52.55 -17.66
CA PHE A 7 -6.14 -51.38 -16.93
C PHE A 7 -5.20 -50.19 -17.21
N LEU A 8 -5.74 -49.11 -17.76
CA LEU A 8 -5.07 -47.81 -17.82
C LEU A 8 -5.70 -46.92 -16.74
N ILE A 9 -5.04 -46.84 -15.59
CA ILE A 9 -5.24 -45.79 -14.60
C ILE A 9 -4.23 -44.71 -14.96
N TRP A 10 -4.69 -43.57 -15.48
CA TRP A 10 -3.83 -42.39 -15.68
C TRP A 10 -4.55 -41.14 -15.17
N GLY A 11 -3.99 -40.58 -14.09
CA GLY A 11 -3.93 -39.15 -13.82
C GLY A 11 -5.24 -38.44 -13.46
N LEU A 12 -5.60 -38.48 -12.17
CA LEU A 12 -6.44 -37.44 -11.59
C LEU A 12 -5.68 -36.12 -11.67
N LEU A 13 -6.10 -35.23 -12.56
CA LEU A 13 -5.64 -33.86 -12.64
C LEU A 13 -6.06 -33.18 -11.32
N LEU A 14 -5.10 -32.98 -10.41
CA LEU A 14 -5.29 -32.05 -9.30
C LEU A 14 -5.31 -30.65 -9.94
N LEU A 15 -6.49 -30.20 -10.32
CA LEU A 15 -6.78 -28.78 -10.36
C LEU A 15 -6.60 -28.29 -8.92
N GLY A 16 -5.39 -27.82 -8.63
CA GLY A 16 -5.14 -26.98 -7.47
C GLY A 16 -6.09 -25.80 -7.60
N VAL A 17 -7.17 -25.86 -6.83
CA VAL A 17 -7.93 -24.69 -6.44
C VAL A 17 -7.03 -23.94 -5.48
N ASP A 18 -6.08 -23.20 -6.04
CA ASP A 18 -5.42 -22.12 -5.32
C ASP A 18 -6.50 -21.07 -5.14
N GLY A 19 -7.17 -21.18 -3.98
CA GLY A 19 -8.24 -20.29 -3.57
C GLY A 19 -7.83 -18.85 -3.80
N CYS A 20 -8.74 -18.12 -4.44
CA CYS A 20 -8.74 -16.68 -4.65
C CYS A 20 -7.88 -15.94 -3.63
N THR A 21 -6.58 -15.78 -3.92
CA THR A 21 -5.79 -14.79 -3.21
C THR A 21 -6.11 -13.51 -3.96
N PRO A 22 -6.77 -12.51 -3.33
CA PRO A 22 -7.02 -11.26 -4.00
C PRO A 22 -5.67 -10.70 -4.42
N ALA A 23 -5.42 -10.73 -5.73
CA ALA A 23 -4.16 -10.31 -6.30
C ALA A 23 -4.25 -8.79 -6.50
N LEU A 24 -3.21 -8.07 -6.05
CA LEU A 24 -3.05 -6.66 -6.39
C LEU A 24 -3.16 -6.49 -7.91
N PRO A 25 -3.81 -5.40 -8.38
CA PRO A 25 -3.89 -5.10 -9.81
C PRO A 25 -2.48 -4.96 -10.41
N PRO A 26 -2.31 -5.27 -11.71
CA PRO A 26 -1.01 -5.14 -12.36
C PRO A 26 -0.59 -3.67 -12.46
N GLY A 27 0.63 -3.37 -12.02
CA GLY A 27 1.21 -2.02 -12.05
C GLY A 27 1.65 -1.53 -10.66
N PRO A 28 2.08 -0.26 -10.55
CA PRO A 28 2.40 0.32 -9.26
C PRO A 28 1.14 0.49 -8.40
N LEU A 29 1.27 0.25 -7.11
CA LEU A 29 0.26 0.64 -6.12
C LEU A 29 0.31 2.17 -5.97
N ARG A 30 -0.72 2.85 -6.46
CA ARG A 30 -0.88 4.30 -6.26
C ARG A 30 -1.60 4.58 -4.96
N ILE A 31 -1.06 5.47 -4.14
CA ILE A 31 -1.71 5.91 -2.91
C ILE A 31 -1.67 7.43 -2.84
N GLN A 32 -2.66 8.04 -2.20
CA GLN A 32 -2.62 9.47 -1.88
C GLN A 32 -2.43 9.66 -0.37
N ILE A 33 -1.52 10.56 -0.03
CA ILE A 33 -1.29 11.03 1.34
C ILE A 33 -1.60 12.52 1.37
N THR A 34 -2.58 12.91 2.19
CA THR A 34 -3.01 14.30 2.34
C THR A 34 -2.75 14.77 3.76
N GLY A 35 -2.02 15.88 3.92
CA GLY A 35 -1.96 16.60 5.18
C GLY A 35 -3.22 17.46 5.36
N GLU A 36 -3.90 17.32 6.50
CA GLU A 36 -5.09 18.10 6.85
C GLU A 36 -5.24 18.12 8.36
N GLU A 37 -5.51 19.27 8.98
CA GLU A 37 -5.76 19.42 10.42
C GLU A 37 -4.71 18.71 11.30
N PHE A 38 -3.43 18.81 10.91
CA PHE A 38 -2.29 18.23 11.63
C PHE A 38 -2.32 16.70 11.74
N ILE A 39 -3.04 16.05 10.83
CA ILE A 39 -3.04 14.60 10.65
C ILE A 39 -2.75 14.26 9.19
N TRP A 40 -2.33 13.02 8.95
CA TRP A 40 -2.29 12.46 7.60
C TRP A 40 -3.59 11.71 7.32
N GLN A 41 -4.10 11.85 6.11
CA GLN A 41 -5.17 11.05 5.54
C GLN A 41 -4.57 10.16 4.45
N LEU A 42 -4.76 8.85 4.56
CA LEU A 42 -4.24 7.88 3.59
C LEU A 42 -5.39 7.35 2.75
N ARG A 43 -5.25 7.42 1.43
CA ARG A 43 -6.21 6.92 0.47
C ARG A 43 -5.55 5.87 -0.41
N TYR A 44 -6.18 4.71 -0.48
CA TYR A 44 -5.77 3.56 -1.28
C TYR A 44 -6.86 3.27 -2.33
N PRO A 45 -6.49 2.66 -3.47
CA PRO A 45 -7.46 2.25 -4.48
C PRO A 45 -8.39 1.18 -3.92
N GLY A 46 -9.63 1.19 -4.43
CA GLY A 46 -10.61 0.15 -4.13
C GLY A 46 -10.37 -1.14 -4.94
N PRO A 47 -11.36 -2.06 -4.94
CA PRO A 47 -11.32 -3.27 -5.76
C PRO A 47 -11.11 -3.04 -7.27
N ASP A 48 -11.41 -1.86 -7.79
CA ASP A 48 -11.15 -1.51 -9.18
C ASP A 48 -9.66 -1.26 -9.50
N GLY A 49 -8.82 -1.12 -8.47
CA GLY A 49 -7.39 -0.89 -8.58
C GLY A 49 -6.99 0.50 -9.06
N ALA A 50 -7.94 1.44 -9.14
CA ALA A 50 -7.70 2.82 -9.54
C ALA A 50 -7.82 3.74 -8.32
N LEU A 51 -7.00 4.79 -8.29
CA LEU A 51 -7.08 5.84 -7.29
C LEU A 51 -7.97 6.97 -7.82
N HIS A 52 -8.66 7.69 -6.94
CA HIS A 52 -9.61 8.77 -7.27
C HIS A 52 -10.93 8.28 -7.87
N THR A 53 -11.34 7.08 -7.46
CA THR A 53 -12.62 6.48 -7.83
C THR A 53 -13.56 6.41 -6.62
N ALA A 54 -14.81 6.02 -6.86
CA ALA A 54 -15.84 6.06 -5.83
C ALA A 54 -15.65 5.00 -4.71
N ASP A 55 -14.84 3.98 -4.97
CA ASP A 55 -14.54 2.85 -4.08
C ASP A 55 -13.19 2.98 -3.37
N ASP A 56 -12.51 4.13 -3.49
CA ASP A 56 -11.30 4.44 -2.73
C ASP A 56 -11.47 4.17 -1.23
N ILE A 57 -10.47 3.52 -0.64
CA ILE A 57 -10.44 3.15 0.77
C ILE A 57 -9.62 4.20 1.53
N THR A 58 -10.23 4.86 2.51
CA THR A 58 -9.53 5.82 3.38
C THR A 58 -9.16 5.16 4.71
N LYS A 59 -7.91 5.30 5.14
CA LYS A 59 -7.38 4.76 6.39
C LYS A 59 -6.77 5.87 7.26
N PRO A 60 -6.75 5.72 8.60
CA PRO A 60 -6.13 6.68 9.50
C PRO A 60 -4.63 6.82 9.21
N GLY A 61 -4.11 8.05 9.09
CA GLY A 61 -2.72 8.26 8.70
C GLY A 61 -1.67 8.16 9.79
N LYS A 62 -1.81 7.19 10.71
CA LYS A 62 -0.71 6.81 11.62
C LYS A 62 0.02 5.54 11.18
N GLU A 63 -0.60 4.73 10.32
CA GLU A 63 -0.03 3.48 9.81
C GLU A 63 -0.15 3.44 8.28
N LEU A 64 0.98 3.58 7.61
CA LEU A 64 1.12 3.44 6.15
C LEU A 64 1.51 2.01 5.83
N HIS A 65 0.59 1.21 5.30
CA HIS A 65 0.86 -0.18 4.94
C HIS A 65 1.27 -0.29 3.48
N LEU A 66 2.33 -1.04 3.20
CA LEU A 66 2.90 -1.19 1.86
C LEU A 66 3.21 -2.67 1.55
N PRO A 67 2.87 -3.16 0.34
CA PRO A 67 3.23 -4.50 -0.09
C PRO A 67 4.71 -4.61 -0.48
N LEU A 68 5.40 -5.62 0.05
CA LEU A 68 6.78 -5.95 -0.29
C LEU A 68 6.92 -6.27 -1.78
N GLY A 69 7.95 -5.68 -2.41
CA GLY A 69 8.36 -6.01 -3.78
C GLY A 69 7.45 -5.45 -4.88
N ILE A 70 6.44 -4.64 -4.53
CA ILE A 70 5.57 -3.95 -5.47
C ILE A 70 5.98 -2.47 -5.51
N GLU A 71 6.06 -1.90 -6.71
CA GLU A 71 6.32 -0.47 -6.86
C GLU A 71 5.15 0.33 -6.27
N VAL A 72 5.48 1.34 -5.48
CA VAL A 72 4.52 2.23 -4.83
C VAL A 72 4.75 3.62 -5.39
N GLU A 73 3.66 4.28 -5.81
CA GLU A 73 3.61 5.68 -6.20
C GLU A 73 2.75 6.44 -5.19
N ILE A 74 3.37 7.32 -4.41
CA ILE A 74 2.68 8.17 -3.43
C ILE A 74 2.41 9.54 -4.05
N GLU A 75 1.14 9.91 -4.16
CA GLU A 75 0.68 11.27 -4.39
C GLU A 75 0.61 12.02 -3.06
N LEU A 76 1.59 12.86 -2.78
CA LEU A 76 1.65 13.68 -1.57
C LEU A 76 1.08 15.07 -1.83
N THR A 77 0.11 15.49 -1.02
CA THR A 77 -0.55 16.80 -1.11
C THR A 77 -0.98 17.30 0.28
N SER A 78 -1.49 18.51 0.36
CA SER A 78 -2.06 19.10 1.58
C SER A 78 -3.36 19.85 1.29
N ARG A 79 -4.22 19.99 2.30
CA ARG A 79 -5.44 20.79 2.22
C ARG A 79 -5.32 22.17 2.86
N ASP A 80 -4.50 22.32 3.89
CA ASP A 80 -4.49 23.51 4.75
C ASP A 80 -3.10 24.13 4.95
N TYR A 81 -2.11 23.36 5.39
CA TYR A 81 -0.77 23.85 5.71
C TYR A 81 0.33 23.22 4.86
N ILE A 82 1.55 23.75 4.97
CA ILE A 82 2.74 23.09 4.42
C ILE A 82 3.26 22.09 5.45
N TYR A 83 3.39 20.84 5.03
CA TYR A 83 3.92 19.75 5.85
C TYR A 83 5.18 19.17 5.24
N THR A 84 6.11 18.75 6.07
CA THR A 84 7.19 17.84 5.67
C THR A 84 6.74 16.41 5.93
N PHE A 85 7.07 15.50 5.02
CA PHE A 85 6.86 14.07 5.15
C PHE A 85 8.17 13.34 4.84
N ALA A 86 8.62 12.51 5.77
CA ALA A 86 9.89 11.81 5.68
C ALA A 86 9.72 10.32 5.93
N LEU A 87 10.41 9.51 5.12
CA LEU A 87 10.61 8.07 5.32
C LEU A 87 12.12 7.83 5.55
N PRO A 88 12.63 7.97 6.80
CA PRO A 88 14.07 7.91 7.06
C PRO A 88 14.74 6.60 6.65
N HIS A 89 14.01 5.48 6.72
CA HIS A 89 14.54 4.18 6.29
C HIS A 89 14.86 4.12 4.79
N LEU A 90 14.24 5.00 3.99
CA LEU A 90 14.41 5.09 2.55
C LEU A 90 15.22 6.33 2.12
N ASP A 91 15.67 7.17 3.05
CA ASP A 91 16.27 8.48 2.76
C ASP A 91 15.39 9.37 1.85
N LEU A 92 14.06 9.24 2.01
CA LEU A 92 13.08 10.00 1.23
C LEU A 92 12.45 11.09 2.08
N HIS A 93 12.40 12.29 1.51
CA HIS A 93 11.85 13.48 2.14
C HIS A 93 11.12 14.31 1.08
N GLN A 94 9.90 14.73 1.38
CA GLN A 94 9.11 15.57 0.48
C GLN A 94 8.24 16.54 1.28
N VAL A 95 7.85 17.63 0.61
CA VAL A 95 6.96 18.64 1.18
C VAL A 95 5.57 18.50 0.55
N ALA A 96 4.56 18.41 1.40
CA ALA A 96 3.16 18.51 1.03
C ALA A 96 2.74 19.99 1.05
N VAL A 97 2.15 20.48 -0.04
CA VAL A 97 1.79 21.89 -0.22
C VAL A 97 0.34 21.96 -0.72
N PRO A 98 -0.49 22.89 -0.21
CA PRO A 98 -1.82 23.11 -0.76
C PRO A 98 -1.79 23.38 -2.27
N ASP A 99 -2.78 22.85 -2.99
CA ASP A 99 -2.96 22.98 -4.44
C ASP A 99 -1.86 22.34 -5.31
N LEU A 100 -0.88 21.64 -4.72
CA LEU A 100 0.18 20.93 -5.44
C LEU A 100 0.20 19.45 -5.06
N THR A 101 0.42 18.59 -6.05
CA THR A 101 0.62 17.16 -5.85
C THR A 101 2.03 16.77 -6.29
N PHE A 102 2.77 16.15 -5.39
CA PHE A 102 4.11 15.62 -5.66
C PHE A 102 4.08 14.09 -5.64
N ALA A 103 4.78 13.46 -6.59
CA ALA A 103 4.86 12.00 -6.67
C ALA A 103 6.18 11.50 -6.05
N LEU A 104 6.11 10.49 -5.19
CA LEU A 104 7.25 9.70 -4.71
C LEU A 104 7.09 8.26 -5.19
N ALA A 105 8.06 7.74 -5.93
CA ALA A 105 8.04 6.36 -6.42
C ALA A 105 9.18 5.54 -5.81
N PHE A 106 8.87 4.38 -5.25
CA PHE A 106 9.86 3.45 -4.71
C PHE A 106 9.30 2.02 -4.60
N THR A 107 10.17 1.03 -4.42
CA THR A 107 9.77 -0.37 -4.20
C THR A 107 10.27 -0.83 -2.84
N PRO A 108 9.40 -1.16 -1.87
CA PRO A 108 9.82 -1.70 -0.58
C PRO A 108 10.55 -3.04 -0.75
N GLN A 109 11.80 -3.13 -0.30
CA GLN A 109 12.64 -4.34 -0.45
C GLN A 109 12.76 -5.18 0.82
N THR A 110 12.35 -4.64 1.97
CA THR A 110 12.53 -5.28 3.28
C THR A 110 11.24 -5.19 4.08
N THR A 111 10.73 -6.32 4.57
CA THR A 111 9.58 -6.35 5.49
C THR A 111 9.96 -5.78 6.84
N GLY A 112 9.02 -5.11 7.50
CA GLY A 112 9.23 -4.59 8.85
C GLY A 112 8.33 -3.41 9.19
N VAL A 113 8.59 -2.83 10.35
CA VAL A 113 7.93 -1.60 10.81
C VAL A 113 8.99 -0.51 10.88
N PHE A 114 8.78 0.56 10.13
CA PHE A 114 9.69 1.71 10.04
C PHE A 114 8.97 2.98 10.50
N ALA A 115 9.69 3.98 10.97
CA ALA A 115 9.07 5.27 11.26
C ALA A 115 8.81 6.05 9.97
N PHE A 116 7.73 6.83 9.94
CA PHE A 116 7.69 8.05 9.15
C PHE A 116 7.55 9.23 10.10
N VAL A 117 8.10 10.37 9.68
CA VAL A 117 8.15 11.59 10.49
C VAL A 117 7.53 12.70 9.68
N GLY A 118 6.68 13.49 10.32
CA GLY A 118 6.08 14.65 9.72
C GLY A 118 6.16 15.85 10.65
N ASP A 119 6.25 17.03 10.05
CA ASP A 119 6.22 18.29 10.77
C ASP A 119 5.47 19.34 9.95
N GLN A 120 4.72 20.19 10.63
CA GLN A 120 4.15 21.39 10.05
C GLN A 120 5.15 22.49 10.34
N MET A 121 5.62 23.22 9.31
CA MET A 121 6.67 24.24 9.40
C MET A 121 6.27 25.50 10.23
N CYS A 122 5.80 25.32 11.45
CA CYS A 122 5.27 26.32 12.37
C CYS A 122 6.15 26.49 13.62
N GLY A 123 7.09 25.57 13.86
CA GLY A 123 8.00 25.59 15.02
C GLY A 123 7.48 24.87 16.28
N PHE A 124 6.37 24.13 16.19
CA PHE A 124 5.84 23.29 17.27
C PHE A 124 5.72 21.84 16.81
N GLU A 125 6.02 20.91 17.72
CA GLU A 125 5.89 19.48 17.43
C GLU A 125 4.41 19.06 17.44
N HIS A 126 4.03 18.33 16.40
CA HIS A 126 2.72 17.70 16.27
C HIS A 126 2.90 16.19 16.21
N GLU A 127 2.85 15.51 17.36
CA GLU A 127 3.03 14.04 17.43
C GLU A 127 2.04 13.26 16.55
N SER A 128 0.91 13.86 16.20
CA SER A 128 -0.09 13.30 15.28
C SER A 128 0.42 13.13 13.85
N LEU A 129 1.46 13.87 13.45
CA LEU A 129 2.11 13.78 12.14
C LEU A 129 3.19 12.68 12.06
N ASN A 130 3.52 12.07 13.19
CA ASN A 130 4.43 10.93 13.26
C ASN A 130 3.67 9.62 13.23
N GLY A 131 4.28 8.61 12.61
CA GLY A 131 3.66 7.29 12.53
C GLY A 131 4.63 6.22 12.05
N ARG A 132 4.08 5.15 11.50
CA ARG A 132 4.85 4.00 11.03
C ARG A 132 4.48 3.59 9.62
N VAL A 133 5.47 3.06 8.91
CA VAL A 133 5.30 2.30 7.68
C VAL A 133 5.37 0.82 8.04
N VAL A 134 4.38 0.05 7.63
CA VAL A 134 4.34 -1.40 7.78
C VAL A 134 4.56 -2.02 6.41
N VAL A 135 5.72 -2.64 6.20
CA VAL A 135 6.02 -3.37 4.95
C VAL A 135 5.79 -4.86 5.20
N GLU A 136 4.84 -5.42 4.47
CA GLU A 136 4.36 -6.79 4.68
C GLU A 136 4.19 -7.55 3.35
N SER A 137 3.81 -8.83 3.40
CA SER A 137 3.57 -9.59 2.17
C SER A 137 2.37 -9.01 1.41
N PRO A 138 2.31 -9.12 0.07
CA PRO A 138 1.14 -8.69 -0.70
C PRO A 138 -0.18 -9.25 -0.19
N ALA A 139 -0.22 -10.51 0.23
CA ALA A 139 -1.42 -11.13 0.79
C ALA A 139 -1.84 -10.53 2.13
N ALA A 140 -0.89 -10.21 3.01
CA ALA A 140 -1.17 -9.59 4.30
C ALA A 140 -1.65 -8.13 4.13
N PHE A 141 -1.02 -7.40 3.21
CA PHE A 141 -1.44 -6.04 2.83
C PHE A 141 -2.89 -6.03 2.34
N VAL A 142 -3.28 -6.93 1.43
CA VAL A 142 -4.66 -6.97 0.92
C VAL A 142 -5.64 -7.35 2.05
N ALA A 143 -5.29 -8.31 2.89
CA ALA A 143 -6.12 -8.67 4.05
C ALA A 143 -6.31 -7.50 5.04
N TRP A 144 -5.27 -6.67 5.23
CA TRP A 144 -5.38 -5.44 6.02
C TRP A 144 -6.25 -4.38 5.33
N LEU A 145 -6.10 -4.22 4.02
CA LEU A 145 -6.83 -3.22 3.24
C LEU A 145 -8.34 -3.49 3.25
N GLU A 146 -8.74 -4.75 3.08
CA GLU A 146 -10.13 -5.23 3.14
C GLU A 146 -10.68 -5.28 4.58
N GLY A 147 -9.81 -5.18 5.59
CA GLY A 147 -10.19 -5.12 6.99
C GLY A 147 -10.96 -3.85 7.34
N PRO A 148 -11.70 -3.84 8.47
CA PRO A 148 -12.48 -2.70 8.93
C PRO A 148 -11.66 -1.43 9.19
#